data_AF-A0A0M0K8Y3-F1
#
_entry.id   AF-A0A0M0K8Y3-F1
#
_cell.length_a   1.000
_cell.length_b   1.000
_cell.length_c   1.000
_cell.angle_alpha   90.00
_cell.angle_beta   90.00
_cell.angle_gamma   90.00
#
_symmetry.space_group_name_H-M   'P 1'
#
loop_
_entity.id
_entity.type
_entity.pdbx_description
1 polymer ?
#
loop_
_entity_poly.entity_id
_entity_poly.type
_entity_poly.pdbx_seq_one_letter_code
_entity_poly.pdbx_strand_id
1 'polypeptide(L)'
;MSISHYDETSEQLQEINHAFQNCLKIRDTPMVYTYVTTLRSFLIVWLLTLPFALVGKFGWLAVPVHSLLAFLFLSIEQMAVEIEQPFGNDANDLPMESYIMDAEKTIVEQIPGYRFDGSEELEERLAQLEAAYYKRSGTPISPFARMGSPMKSPMGV
;
A
#
# COMPACT_ATOMS: atom_id res chain seq x y z
N MET A 1 -38.90 18.67 5.30
CA MET A 1 -37.59 19.01 5.89
C MET A 1 -36.86 17.78 6.43
N SER A 2 -37.54 16.82 7.09
CA SER A 2 -36.90 15.56 7.49
C SER A 2 -36.57 14.65 6.30
N ILE A 3 -37.51 14.45 5.37
CA ILE A 3 -37.31 13.57 4.20
C ILE A 3 -36.12 13.98 3.32
N SER A 4 -35.91 15.29 3.11
CA SER A 4 -34.79 15.79 2.30
C SER A 4 -33.42 15.55 2.97
N HIS A 5 -33.36 15.56 4.30
CA HIS A 5 -32.11 15.31 5.02
C HIS A 5 -31.74 13.83 4.99
N TYR A 6 -32.72 12.93 5.02
CA TYR A 6 -32.48 11.49 4.80
C TYR A 6 -31.97 11.22 3.39
N ASP A 7 -32.53 11.90 2.39
CA ASP A 7 -32.09 11.78 0.99
C ASP A 7 -30.62 12.18 0.83
N GLU A 8 -30.24 13.34 1.37
CA GLU A 8 -28.86 13.85 1.38
C GLU A 8 -27.88 12.89 2.09
N THR A 9 -28.24 12.35 3.26
CA THR A 9 -27.39 11.36 3.94
C THR A 9 -27.26 10.06 3.17
N SER A 10 -28.31 9.65 2.45
CA SER A 10 -28.30 8.43 1.65
C SER A 10 -27.38 8.56 0.44
N GLU A 11 -27.33 9.76 -0.18
CA GLU A 11 -26.42 10.08 -1.27
C GLU A 11 -24.96 10.02 -0.81
N GLN A 12 -24.62 10.64 0.34
CA GLN A 12 -23.28 10.57 0.91
C GLN A 12 -22.84 9.14 1.24
N LEU A 13 -23.76 8.31 1.75
CA LEU A 13 -23.50 6.91 2.04
C LEU A 13 -23.28 6.08 0.77
N GLN A 14 -24.02 6.38 -0.30
CA GLN A 14 -23.83 5.75 -1.60
C GLN A 14 -22.45 6.06 -2.18
N GLU A 15 -21.97 7.29 -2.07
CA GLU A 15 -20.63 7.69 -2.54
C GLU A 15 -19.51 6.92 -1.84
N ILE A 16 -19.56 6.81 -0.50
CA ILE A 16 -18.59 6.05 0.28
C ILE A 16 -18.64 4.57 -0.12
N ASN A 17 -19.83 4.00 -0.26
CA ASN A 17 -19.99 2.60 -0.63
C ASN A 17 -19.48 2.35 -2.06
N HIS A 18 -19.68 3.29 -2.99
CA HIS A 18 -19.16 3.20 -4.34
C HIS A 18 -17.63 3.21 -4.37
N ALA A 19 -17.00 4.11 -3.60
CA ALA A 19 -15.54 4.14 -3.45
C ALA A 19 -15.00 2.82 -2.85
N PHE A 20 -15.63 2.33 -1.78
CA PHE A 20 -15.27 1.07 -1.14
C PHE A 20 -15.39 -0.12 -2.11
N GLN A 21 -16.49 -0.22 -2.86
CA GLN A 21 -16.68 -1.26 -3.87
C GLN A 21 -15.64 -1.19 -4.98
N ASN A 22 -15.17 0.01 -5.34
CA ASN A 22 -14.10 0.15 -6.32
C ASN A 22 -12.76 -0.37 -5.78
N CYS A 23 -12.44 -0.11 -4.51
CA CYS A 23 -11.26 -0.71 -3.86
C CYS A 23 -11.39 -2.24 -3.77
N LEU A 24 -12.57 -2.76 -3.42
CA LEU A 24 -12.83 -4.20 -3.41
C LEU A 24 -12.63 -4.82 -4.79
N LYS A 25 -13.11 -4.19 -5.87
CA LYS A 25 -12.87 -4.69 -7.24
C LYS A 25 -11.39 -4.83 -7.53
N ILE A 26 -10.58 -3.81 -7.22
CA ILE A 26 -9.13 -3.86 -7.47
C ILE A 26 -8.47 -5.00 -6.69
N ARG A 27 -8.87 -5.19 -5.43
CA ARG A 27 -8.35 -6.26 -4.58
C ARG A 27 -8.82 -7.66 -4.99
N ASP A 28 -10.10 -7.77 -5.35
CA ASP A 28 -10.78 -9.03 -5.62
C ASP A 28 -10.68 -9.44 -7.11
N THR A 29 -9.94 -8.69 -7.92
CA THR A 29 -9.50 -9.08 -9.27
C THR A 29 -8.02 -9.49 -9.29
N PRO A 30 -7.59 -10.53 -8.54
CA PRO A 30 -6.25 -11.06 -8.70
C PRO A 30 -6.10 -11.65 -10.11
N MET A 31 -4.89 -11.63 -10.69
CA MET A 31 -4.68 -12.33 -11.95
C MET A 31 -4.93 -13.82 -11.76
N VAL A 32 -5.36 -14.48 -12.83
CA VAL A 32 -5.56 -15.93 -12.82
C VAL A 32 -4.25 -16.62 -12.45
N TYR A 33 -4.23 -17.40 -11.38
CA TYR A 33 -3.02 -18.06 -10.88
C TYR A 33 -2.24 -18.84 -11.97
N THR A 34 -2.96 -19.54 -12.85
CA THR A 34 -2.38 -20.27 -13.97
C THR A 34 -1.61 -19.37 -14.93
N TYR A 35 -2.06 -18.13 -15.16
CA TYR A 35 -1.37 -17.17 -16.01
C TYR A 35 0.00 -16.83 -15.43
N VAL A 36 0.04 -16.42 -14.15
CA VAL A 36 1.28 -16.04 -13.46
C VAL A 36 2.27 -17.21 -13.42
N THR A 37 1.80 -18.41 -13.04
CA THR A 37 2.69 -19.58 -12.95
C THR A 37 3.20 -20.03 -14.32
N THR A 38 2.38 -19.90 -15.37
CA THR A 38 2.78 -20.24 -16.75
C THR A 38 3.82 -19.25 -17.26
N LEU A 39 3.62 -17.95 -17.01
CA LEU A 39 4.57 -16.91 -17.39
C LEU A 39 5.92 -17.11 -16.71
N ARG A 40 5.93 -17.38 -15.39
CA ARG A 40 7.15 -17.70 -14.63
C ARG A 40 7.86 -18.93 -15.18
N SER A 41 7.11 -19.99 -15.47
CA SER A 41 7.67 -21.23 -16.06
C SER A 41 8.27 -20.98 -17.45
N PHE A 42 7.59 -20.21 -18.29
CA PHE A 42 8.10 -19.80 -19.60
C PHE A 42 9.39 -18.99 -19.48
N LEU A 43 9.46 -18.01 -18.57
CA LEU A 43 10.65 -17.20 -18.32
C LEU A 43 11.85 -18.06 -17.92
N ILE A 44 11.64 -19.02 -17.02
CA ILE A 44 12.69 -19.94 -16.57
C ILE A 44 13.19 -20.80 -17.74
N VAL A 45 12.29 -21.39 -18.53
CA VAL A 45 12.67 -22.18 -19.71
C VAL A 45 13.42 -21.32 -20.74
N TRP A 46 13.00 -20.08 -20.95
CA TRP A 46 13.69 -19.16 -21.86
C TRP A 46 15.09 -18.83 -21.36
N LEU A 47 15.27 -18.52 -20.08
CA LEU A 47 16.59 -18.29 -19.49
C LEU A 47 17.48 -19.53 -19.54
N LEU A 48 16.93 -20.74 -19.38
CA LEU A 48 17.69 -21.98 -19.48
C LEU A 48 18.14 -22.31 -20.92
N THR A 49 17.37 -21.93 -21.93
CA THR A 49 17.71 -22.17 -23.35
C THR A 49 18.66 -21.10 -23.91
N LEU A 50 18.64 -19.89 -23.36
CA LEU A 50 19.48 -18.76 -23.74
C LEU A 50 21.01 -19.03 -23.76
N PRO A 51 21.65 -19.67 -22.76
CA PRO A 51 23.08 -19.92 -22.77
C PRO A 51 23.54 -20.80 -23.95
N PHE A 52 22.71 -21.77 -24.37
CA PHE A 52 23.00 -22.60 -25.55
C PHE A 52 23.02 -21.80 -26.86
N ALA A 53 22.19 -20.75 -26.94
CA ALA A 53 22.19 -19.84 -28.09
C ALA A 53 23.38 -18.86 -28.07
N LEU A 54 23.83 -18.43 -26.88
CA LEU A 54 24.92 -17.46 -26.74
C LEU A 54 26.32 -18.07 -26.86
N VAL A 55 26.52 -19.31 -26.37
CA VAL A 55 27.84 -19.95 -26.31
C VAL A 55 28.50 -20.07 -27.69
N GLY A 56 27.70 -20.31 -28.75
CA GLY A 56 28.21 -20.45 -30.11
C GLY A 56 28.78 -19.17 -30.72
N LYS A 57 28.33 -17.99 -30.27
CA LYS A 57 28.79 -16.68 -30.79
C LYS A 57 29.81 -16.00 -29.88
N PHE A 58 29.62 -16.10 -28.57
CA PHE A 58 30.37 -15.32 -27.58
C PHE A 58 31.36 -16.16 -26.75
N GLY A 59 31.33 -17.49 -26.85
CA GLY A 59 32.20 -18.37 -26.05
C GLY A 59 32.11 -18.08 -24.55
N TRP A 60 33.23 -17.87 -23.90
CA TRP A 60 33.31 -17.57 -22.45
C TRP A 60 32.65 -16.24 -22.05
N LEU A 61 32.53 -15.26 -22.97
CA LEU A 61 31.82 -14.01 -22.69
C LEU A 61 30.29 -14.21 -22.57
N ALA A 62 29.76 -15.36 -22.99
CA ALA A 62 28.35 -15.68 -22.82
C ALA A 62 27.93 -15.73 -21.35
N VAL A 63 28.82 -16.15 -20.43
CA VAL A 63 28.52 -16.31 -19.00
C VAL A 63 28.16 -14.99 -18.31
N PRO A 64 29.00 -13.94 -18.33
CA PRO A 64 28.65 -12.66 -17.70
C PRO A 64 27.44 -11.98 -18.35
N VAL A 65 27.30 -12.09 -19.67
CA VAL A 65 26.16 -11.52 -20.40
C VAL A 65 24.85 -12.23 -20.01
N HIS A 66 24.86 -13.57 -19.98
CA HIS A 66 23.72 -14.35 -19.55
C HIS A 66 23.35 -14.07 -18.08
N SER A 67 24.33 -13.98 -17.19
CA SER A 67 24.10 -13.66 -15.78
C SER A 67 23.43 -12.30 -15.60
N LEU A 68 23.84 -11.29 -16.38
CA LEU A 68 23.23 -9.96 -16.33
C LEU A 68 21.78 -9.98 -16.83
N LEU A 69 21.53 -10.65 -17.96
CA LEU A 69 20.18 -10.82 -18.52
C LEU A 69 19.27 -11.55 -17.53
N ALA A 70 19.71 -12.67 -16.99
CA ALA A 70 18.95 -13.43 -15.99
C ALA A 70 18.62 -12.59 -14.77
N PHE A 71 19.59 -11.83 -14.25
CA PHE A 71 19.36 -10.91 -13.14
C PHE A 71 18.27 -9.88 -13.45
N LEU A 72 18.33 -9.22 -14.62
CA LEU A 72 17.34 -8.22 -15.01
C LEU A 72 15.94 -8.81 -15.16
N PHE A 73 15.81 -9.92 -15.89
CA PHE A 73 14.51 -10.55 -16.14
C PHE A 73 13.86 -11.10 -14.87
N LEU A 74 14.65 -11.72 -13.98
CA LEU A 74 14.14 -12.20 -12.69
C LEU A 74 13.78 -11.05 -11.75
N SER A 75 14.54 -9.96 -11.77
CA SER A 75 14.22 -8.77 -10.97
C SER A 75 12.90 -8.13 -11.40
N ILE A 76 12.67 -8.02 -12.72
CA ILE A 76 11.42 -7.48 -13.26
C ILE A 76 10.23 -8.40 -12.92
N GLU A 77 10.39 -9.72 -12.99
CA GLU A 77 9.33 -10.67 -12.62
C GLU A 77 8.94 -10.53 -11.15
N GLN A 78 9.93 -10.40 -10.26
CA GLN A 78 9.68 -10.16 -8.84
C GLN A 78 8.95 -8.82 -8.60
N MET A 79 9.38 -7.73 -9.24
CA MET A 79 8.71 -6.43 -9.14
C MET A 79 7.27 -6.48 -9.66
N ALA A 80 7.00 -7.26 -10.71
CA ALA A 80 5.66 -7.42 -11.25
C ALA A 80 4.71 -8.08 -10.24
N VAL A 81 5.20 -9.04 -9.45
CA VAL A 81 4.42 -9.69 -8.39
C VAL A 81 4.10 -8.71 -7.26
N GLU A 82 5.06 -7.89 -6.84
CA GLU A 82 4.85 -6.86 -5.81
C GLU A 82 3.79 -5.84 -6.26
N ILE A 83 3.88 -5.35 -7.50
CA ILE A 83 2.94 -4.35 -8.04
C ILE A 83 1.51 -4.93 -8.21
N GLU A 84 1.36 -6.24 -8.35
CA GLU A 84 0.04 -6.89 -8.47
C GLU A 84 -0.78 -6.78 -7.17
N GLN A 85 -0.13 -6.64 -6.01
CA GLN A 85 -0.78 -6.62 -4.69
C GLN A 85 -0.61 -5.29 -3.95
N PRO A 86 -1.13 -4.16 -4.46
CA PRO A 86 -0.86 -2.83 -3.91
C PRO A 86 -1.40 -2.59 -2.48
N PHE A 87 -2.29 -3.46 -2.00
CA PHE A 87 -2.89 -3.41 -0.66
C PHE A 87 -2.29 -4.47 0.30
N GLY A 88 -1.11 -5.00 -0.02
CA GLY A 88 -0.42 -6.02 0.76
C GLY A 88 0.27 -5.47 2.02
N ASN A 89 1.40 -6.09 2.38
CA ASN A 89 2.24 -5.65 3.51
C ASN A 89 3.72 -5.51 3.11
N ASP A 90 4.03 -5.48 1.82
CA ASP A 90 5.37 -5.28 1.30
C ASP A 90 5.79 -3.82 1.43
N ALA A 91 7.10 -3.56 1.39
CA ALA A 91 7.64 -2.20 1.57
C ALA A 91 7.18 -1.21 0.48
N ASN A 92 6.79 -1.73 -0.68
CA ASN A 92 6.35 -0.95 -1.84
C ASN A 92 4.82 -0.81 -1.92
N ASP A 93 4.08 -1.33 -0.93
CA ASP A 93 2.62 -1.28 -0.90
C ASP A 93 2.09 0.05 -0.37
N LEU A 94 0.80 0.29 -0.59
CA LEU A 94 0.11 1.47 -0.11
C LEU A 94 0.07 1.49 1.43
N PRO A 95 0.36 2.64 2.07
CA PRO A 95 0.38 2.76 3.53
C PRO A 95 -1.05 2.86 4.10
N MET A 96 -1.79 1.76 4.08
CA MET A 96 -3.22 1.70 4.44
C MET A 96 -3.49 2.21 5.86
N GLU A 97 -2.62 1.90 6.82
CA GLU A 97 -2.74 2.37 8.19
C GLU A 97 -2.73 3.91 8.28
N SER A 98 -1.90 4.56 7.45
CA SER A 98 -1.84 6.01 7.41
C SER A 98 -3.13 6.62 6.86
N TYR A 99 -3.70 6.03 5.81
CA TYR A 99 -4.97 6.49 5.25
C TYR A 99 -6.14 6.33 6.23
N ILE A 100 -6.17 5.23 6.99
CA ILE A 100 -7.22 5.00 8.01
C ILE A 100 -7.10 6.04 9.12
N MET A 101 -5.89 6.31 9.59
CA MET A 101 -5.64 7.30 10.64
C MET A 101 -6.01 8.72 10.19
N ASP A 102 -5.68 9.11 8.96
CA ASP A 102 -6.06 10.41 8.40
C ASP A 102 -7.58 10.54 8.26
N ALA A 103 -8.27 9.46 7.88
CA ALA A 103 -9.73 9.43 7.80
C ALA A 103 -10.39 9.53 9.18
N GLU A 104 -9.92 8.77 10.17
CA GLU A 104 -10.41 8.81 11.55
C GLU A 104 -10.32 10.21 12.12
N LYS A 105 -9.15 10.85 11.96
CA LYS A 105 -8.91 12.21 12.40
C LYS A 105 -9.87 13.21 11.76
N THR A 106 -10.07 13.13 10.44
CA THR A 106 -10.99 14.01 9.70
C THR A 106 -12.42 13.86 10.22
N ILE A 107 -12.87 12.64 10.48
CA ILE A 107 -14.21 12.36 11.01
C ILE A 107 -14.36 12.92 12.42
N VAL A 108 -13.36 12.72 13.28
CA VAL A 108 -13.37 13.20 14.67
C VAL A 108 -13.43 14.73 14.73
N GLU A 109 -12.69 15.43 13.87
CA GLU A 109 -12.72 16.90 13.77
C GLU A 109 -14.10 17.45 13.37
N GLN A 110 -14.88 16.67 12.62
CA GLN A 110 -16.21 17.06 12.15
C GLN A 110 -17.32 16.86 13.19
N ILE A 111 -17.07 16.16 14.31
CA ILE A 111 -18.10 15.89 15.33
C ILE A 111 -18.12 17.03 16.37
N PRO A 112 -19.16 17.88 16.40
CA PRO A 112 -19.25 18.96 17.38
C PRO A 112 -19.48 18.38 18.79
N GLY A 113 -18.63 18.78 19.74
CA GLY A 113 -18.73 18.36 21.15
C GLY A 113 -18.00 17.06 21.49
N TYR A 114 -17.32 16.44 20.52
CA TYR A 114 -16.40 15.34 20.81
C TYR A 114 -15.16 15.89 21.52
N ARG A 115 -15.06 15.63 22.83
CA ARG A 115 -13.83 15.87 23.59
C ARG A 115 -13.05 14.57 23.58
N PHE A 116 -11.86 14.62 23.00
CA PHE A 116 -10.93 13.50 22.98
C PHE A 116 -10.43 13.24 24.41
N ASP A 117 -11.19 12.47 25.19
CA ASP A 117 -10.94 12.23 26.63
C ASP A 117 -9.70 11.35 26.89
N GLY A 118 -9.11 10.80 25.83
CA GLY A 118 -7.91 9.97 25.88
C GLY A 118 -6.72 10.56 25.13
N SER A 119 -6.56 11.88 25.03
CA SER A 119 -5.47 12.48 24.23
C SER A 119 -4.07 11.98 24.60
N GLU A 120 -3.80 11.68 25.88
CA GLU A 120 -2.53 11.08 26.31
C GLU A 120 -2.43 9.58 25.95
N GLU A 121 -3.49 8.81 26.15
CA GLU A 121 -3.50 7.37 25.81
C GLU A 121 -3.46 7.14 24.30
N LEU A 122 -4.03 8.05 23.52
CA LEU A 122 -4.00 7.99 22.06
C LEU A 122 -2.74 8.60 21.48
N GLU A 123 -2.12 9.62 22.06
CA GLU A 123 -0.76 9.99 21.71
C GLU A 123 0.22 8.85 22.00
N GLU A 124 0.04 8.13 23.11
CA GLU A 124 0.85 6.97 23.45
C GLU A 124 0.59 5.79 22.50
N ARG A 125 -0.67 5.50 22.17
CA ARG A 125 -1.03 4.49 21.17
C ARG A 125 -0.57 4.87 19.78
N LEU A 126 -0.69 6.13 19.37
CA LEU A 126 -0.20 6.62 18.09
C LEU A 126 1.31 6.51 18.05
N ALA A 127 2.05 6.91 19.09
CA ALA A 127 3.50 6.74 19.16
C ALA A 127 3.92 5.26 19.11
N GLN A 128 3.19 4.38 19.78
CA GLN A 128 3.41 2.93 19.73
C GLN A 128 3.11 2.37 18.33
N LEU A 129 2.05 2.85 17.67
CA LEU A 129 1.69 2.47 16.31
C LEU A 129 2.69 3.05 15.31
N GLU A 130 3.20 4.28 15.48
CA GLU A 130 4.26 4.85 14.64
C GLU A 130 5.53 4.01 14.76
N ALA A 131 5.91 3.63 15.99
CA ALA A 131 7.09 2.81 16.23
C ALA A 131 6.92 1.38 15.69
N ALA A 132 5.74 0.78 15.83
CA ALA A 132 5.41 -0.52 15.28
C ALA A 132 5.36 -0.50 13.74
N TYR A 133 4.77 0.55 13.16
CA TYR A 133 4.71 0.79 11.72
C TYR A 133 6.11 1.01 11.15
N TYR A 134 6.88 1.96 11.71
CA TYR A 134 8.25 2.25 11.29
C TYR A 134 9.15 1.02 11.35
N LYS A 135 8.98 0.17 12.37
CA LYS A 135 9.70 -1.10 12.51
C LYS A 135 9.33 -2.14 11.43
N ARG A 136 8.13 -2.05 10.85
CA ARG A 136 7.60 -2.98 9.85
C ARG A 136 7.82 -2.51 8.41
N SER A 137 7.58 -1.22 8.12
CA SER A 137 7.64 -0.63 6.78
C SER A 137 8.96 0.08 6.46
N GLY A 138 9.74 0.45 7.50
CA GLY A 138 10.98 1.22 7.34
C GLY A 138 10.77 2.70 6.96
N THR A 139 9.52 3.14 6.81
CA THR A 139 9.15 4.51 6.47
C THR A 139 8.38 5.18 7.61
N PRO A 140 8.63 6.46 7.91
CA PRO A 140 7.84 7.18 8.89
C PRO A 140 6.44 7.44 8.33
N ILE A 141 5.41 7.33 9.18
CA ILE A 141 4.06 7.77 8.82
C ILE A 141 4.05 9.26 8.50
N SER A 142 3.21 9.65 7.53
CA SER A 142 3.23 10.98 6.93
C SER A 142 3.03 12.07 8.00
N PRO A 143 3.66 13.26 7.85
CA PRO A 143 3.51 14.37 8.80
C PRO A 143 2.06 14.86 8.97
N PHE A 144 1.16 14.48 8.04
CA PHE A 144 -0.24 14.88 8.08
C PHE A 144 -0.98 14.32 9.31
N ALA A 145 -0.56 13.14 9.78
CA ALA A 145 -1.01 12.54 11.04
C ALA A 145 -0.74 13.47 12.24
N ARG A 146 0.42 14.13 12.25
CA ARG A 146 0.86 15.04 13.33
C ARG A 146 0.16 16.41 13.33
N MET A 147 -0.47 16.80 12.23
CA MET A 147 -0.98 18.17 12.02
C MET A 147 -2.27 18.49 12.81
N GLY A 148 -2.90 17.52 13.48
CA GLY A 148 -4.14 17.75 14.26
C GLY A 148 -4.10 17.19 15.66
N SER A 149 -2.90 16.95 16.20
CA SER A 149 -2.71 17.22 17.62
C SER A 149 -3.07 18.70 17.82
N PRO A 150 -4.05 19.05 18.67
CA PRO A 150 -4.28 20.44 19.00
C PRO A 150 -2.97 20.97 19.57
N MET A 151 -2.36 21.92 18.85
CA MET A 151 -1.19 22.66 19.30
C MET A 151 -1.48 23.09 20.74
N LYS A 152 -0.80 22.48 21.72
CA LYS A 152 -0.96 22.79 23.14
C LYS A 152 -0.89 24.30 23.26
N SER A 153 -2.03 24.93 23.51
CA SER A 153 -2.06 26.34 23.89
C SER A 153 -1.18 26.44 25.13
N PRO A 154 -0.12 27.27 25.13
CA PRO A 154 0.71 27.42 26.30
C PRO A 154 -0.19 28.01 27.40
N MET A 155 -0.46 27.20 28.42
CA MET A 155 -1.11 27.63 29.64
C MET A 155 -0.29 28.76 30.28
N GLY A 156 -0.95 29.90 30.46
CA GLY A 156 -0.68 30.83 31.56
C GLY A 156 0.38 31.91 31.33
N VAL A 157 -0.10 33.11 31.04
CA VAL A 157 0.14 34.26 31.93
C VAL A 157 -1.20 34.93 32.21
#